data_AF-A0A7K1Y6W5-F1
#
_entry.id   AF-A0A7K1Y6W5-F1
#
_cell.length_a   1.000
_cell.length_b   1.000
_cell.length_c   1.000
_cell.angle_alpha   90.00
_cell.angle_beta   90.00
_cell.angle_gamma   90.00
#
_symmetry.space_group_name_H-M   'P 1'
#
loop_
_entity.id
_entity.type
_entity.pdbx_description
1 polymer ?
#
loop_
_entity_poly.entity_id
_entity_poly.type
_entity_poly.pdbx_seq_one_letter_code
_entity_poly.pdbx_strand_id
1 'polypeptide(L)'
;MMSTKKKGIFALTFLILIIVIPFLRFIPDIVEDIYSQIIYLVPAYFFQYALGWIPFSIGDIFYALLVLAFILTLVRLLIMLFKKQWKRGLKLLLNCLLTFETLILLFYFSWGFNYFREPASVRLNLTDTAYTQNDLELVTGKLIDSTNLYRSKLKKADFDKSDEEMFSVAKMAVNELSRKSPVYKIYHPAIKKSLFTPLLNYMATSGYFNPFTGEAQLNFEMPVFLKPFVACHEMSHQSGFNREDEANFAGFVAGIHSDDRLLKYSSYYVGVQEFMFEIRRRDTLVYKDLRNRISPAVMADFKTDYDYWTRYQGDVTRFSGIFYDHFLKANNQKEGLKTYNRMIKLVMAAELKQRRNTAF
;
A
#
# COMPACT_ATOMS: atom_id res chain seq x y z
N MET A 1 -15.36 8.72 -36.41
CA MET A 1 -14.25 9.43 -35.69
C MET A 1 -14.80 10.73 -35.11
N MET A 2 -14.67 10.99 -33.80
CA MET A 2 -15.24 12.18 -33.16
C MET A 2 -14.58 13.49 -33.64
N SER A 3 -15.38 14.56 -33.82
CA SER A 3 -14.87 15.88 -34.26
C SER A 3 -14.02 16.55 -33.18
N THR A 4 -13.10 17.43 -33.58
CA THR A 4 -12.23 18.17 -32.65
C THR A 4 -13.02 18.99 -31.65
N LYS A 5 -14.14 19.60 -32.07
CA LYS A 5 -15.04 20.35 -31.18
C LYS A 5 -15.62 19.47 -30.08
N LYS A 6 -16.13 18.28 -30.43
CA LYS A 6 -16.66 17.32 -29.45
C LYS A 6 -15.58 16.85 -28.48
N LYS A 7 -14.36 16.58 -28.97
CA LYS A 7 -13.21 16.24 -28.13
C LYS A 7 -12.84 17.34 -27.14
N GLY A 8 -12.87 18.60 -27.57
CA GLY A 8 -12.64 19.74 -26.68
C GLY A 8 -13.69 19.84 -25.57
N ILE A 9 -14.96 19.57 -25.88
CA ILE A 9 -16.03 19.54 -24.87
C ILE A 9 -15.77 18.43 -23.84
N PHE A 10 -15.48 17.19 -24.29
CA PHE A 10 -15.15 16.09 -23.38
C PHE A 10 -13.93 16.38 -22.51
N ALA A 11 -12.87 16.95 -23.08
CA ALA A 11 -11.67 17.30 -22.32
C ALA A 11 -11.99 18.34 -21.24
N LEU A 12 -12.75 19.38 -21.59
CA LEU A 12 -13.19 20.37 -20.61
C LEU A 12 -14.06 19.75 -19.51
N THR A 13 -14.99 18.86 -19.86
CA THR A 13 -15.83 18.16 -18.88
C THR A 13 -14.98 17.28 -17.94
N PHE A 14 -14.04 16.51 -18.48
CA PHE A 14 -13.19 15.65 -17.66
C PHE A 14 -12.25 16.46 -16.77
N LEU A 15 -11.69 17.55 -17.30
CA LEU A 15 -10.90 18.49 -16.50
C LEU A 15 -11.71 19.06 -15.33
N ILE A 16 -12.97 19.47 -15.56
CA ILE A 16 -13.86 19.95 -14.49
C ILE A 16 -14.08 18.85 -13.44
N LEU A 17 -14.36 17.61 -13.87
CA LEU A 17 -14.53 16.49 -12.94
C LEU A 17 -13.27 16.28 -12.09
N ILE A 18 -12.09 16.29 -12.71
CA ILE A 18 -10.79 16.11 -12.03
C ILE A 18 -10.54 17.24 -11.01
N ILE A 19 -10.86 18.48 -11.35
CA ILE A 19 -10.72 19.64 -10.45
C ILE A 19 -11.63 19.51 -9.22
N VAL A 20 -12.79 18.85 -9.34
CA VAL A 20 -13.73 18.64 -8.25
C VAL A 20 -13.26 17.52 -7.29
N ILE A 21 -12.48 16.54 -7.75
CA ILE A 21 -12.09 15.37 -6.94
C ILE A 21 -11.48 15.74 -5.57
N PRO A 22 -10.51 16.67 -5.46
CA PRO A 22 -9.92 17.01 -4.17
C PRO A 22 -10.91 17.58 -3.15
N PHE A 23 -12.08 18.08 -3.58
CA PHE A 23 -13.12 18.58 -2.68
C PHE A 23 -13.88 17.46 -1.96
N LEU A 24 -13.76 16.21 -2.39
CA LEU A 24 -14.33 15.06 -1.69
C LEU A 24 -13.77 14.91 -0.26
N ARG A 25 -12.58 15.45 0.02
CA ARG A 25 -12.00 15.50 1.38
C ARG A 25 -12.85 16.24 2.40
N PHE A 26 -13.80 17.08 1.95
CA PHE A 26 -14.70 17.85 2.80
C PHE A 26 -16.03 17.13 3.08
N ILE A 27 -16.28 15.99 2.44
CA ILE A 27 -17.47 15.15 2.63
C ILE A 27 -17.09 13.66 2.83
N PRO A 28 -16.17 13.35 3.76
CA PRO A 28 -15.65 12.00 3.95
C PRO A 28 -16.71 10.94 4.31
N ASP A 29 -17.77 11.32 5.05
CA ASP A 29 -18.90 10.43 5.36
C ASP A 29 -19.61 9.92 4.11
N ILE A 30 -19.82 10.82 3.12
CA ILE A 30 -20.45 10.46 1.85
C ILE A 30 -19.53 9.53 1.04
N VAL A 31 -18.22 9.78 1.06
CA VAL A 31 -17.24 8.91 0.40
C VAL A 31 -17.23 7.53 1.04
N GLU A 32 -17.34 7.44 2.38
CA GLU A 32 -17.46 6.17 3.08
C GLU A 32 -18.74 5.44 2.68
N ASP A 33 -19.90 6.03 2.96
CA ASP A 33 -21.21 5.35 2.88
C ASP A 33 -21.62 5.04 1.44
N ILE A 34 -21.31 5.92 0.48
CA ILE A 34 -21.73 5.75 -0.91
C ILE A 34 -20.61 5.14 -1.74
N TYR A 35 -19.45 5.78 -1.80
CA TYR A 35 -18.40 5.30 -2.69
C TYR A 35 -17.78 4.01 -2.17
N SER A 36 -17.22 4.00 -0.96
CA SER A 36 -16.42 2.88 -0.49
C SER A 36 -17.27 1.65 -0.18
N GLN A 37 -18.43 1.84 0.46
CA GLN A 37 -19.27 0.76 0.93
C GLN A 37 -20.24 0.19 -0.13
N ILE A 38 -20.42 0.88 -1.26
CA ILE A 38 -21.35 0.47 -2.33
C ILE A 38 -20.65 0.47 -3.70
N ILE A 39 -20.19 1.63 -4.17
CA ILE A 39 -19.68 1.77 -5.56
C ILE A 39 -18.38 1.00 -5.77
N TYR A 40 -17.40 1.14 -4.87
CA TYR A 40 -16.07 0.52 -4.96
C TYR A 40 -16.12 -1.01 -4.90
N LEU A 41 -17.14 -1.59 -4.26
CA LEU A 41 -17.31 -3.04 -4.21
C LEU A 41 -17.49 -3.64 -5.60
N VAL A 42 -18.03 -2.88 -6.57
CA VAL A 42 -18.21 -3.34 -7.96
C VAL A 42 -16.87 -3.57 -8.67
N PRO A 43 -15.98 -2.57 -8.84
CA PRO A 43 -14.67 -2.80 -9.44
C PRO A 43 -13.81 -3.74 -8.59
N ALA A 44 -13.87 -3.66 -7.26
CA ALA A 44 -13.10 -4.56 -6.39
C ALA A 44 -13.48 -6.03 -6.62
N TYR A 45 -14.77 -6.36 -6.58
CA TYR A 45 -15.26 -7.72 -6.83
C TYR A 45 -14.96 -8.16 -8.27
N PHE A 46 -15.21 -7.30 -9.26
CA PHE A 46 -14.94 -7.61 -10.66
C PHE A 46 -13.47 -7.99 -10.88
N PHE A 47 -12.53 -7.18 -10.40
CA PHE A 47 -11.10 -7.44 -10.59
C PHE A 47 -10.62 -8.66 -9.81
N GLN A 48 -11.01 -8.79 -8.54
CA GLN A 48 -10.65 -9.94 -7.71
C GLN A 48 -11.14 -11.26 -8.33
N TYR A 49 -12.37 -11.29 -8.86
CA TYR A 49 -12.92 -12.47 -9.52
C TYR A 49 -12.31 -12.71 -10.91
N ALA A 50 -12.23 -11.67 -11.76
CA ALA A 50 -11.81 -11.83 -13.15
C ALA A 50 -10.31 -12.09 -13.30
N LEU A 51 -9.47 -11.48 -12.45
CA LEU A 51 -8.01 -11.53 -12.57
C LEU A 51 -7.33 -12.31 -11.44
N GLY A 52 -7.98 -12.51 -10.29
CA GLY A 52 -7.34 -13.11 -9.11
C GLY A 52 -6.86 -14.55 -9.30
N TRP A 53 -7.46 -15.31 -10.21
CA TRP A 53 -7.05 -16.69 -10.53
C TRP A 53 -5.88 -16.79 -11.52
N ILE A 54 -5.51 -15.69 -12.19
CA ILE A 54 -4.40 -15.66 -13.14
C ILE A 54 -3.07 -15.63 -12.36
N PRO A 55 -2.11 -16.53 -12.62
CA PRO A 55 -0.93 -16.70 -11.76
C PRO A 55 0.15 -15.62 -11.92
N PHE A 56 0.02 -14.73 -12.92
CA PHE A 56 0.95 -13.61 -13.16
C PHE A 56 0.21 -12.27 -13.14
N SER A 57 0.96 -11.19 -12.95
CA SER A 57 0.42 -9.83 -12.84
C SER A 57 -0.02 -9.29 -14.21
N ILE A 58 -1.32 -9.09 -14.39
CA ILE A 58 -1.89 -8.42 -15.57
C ILE A 58 -1.63 -6.91 -15.50
N GLY A 59 -1.58 -6.34 -14.30
CA GLY A 59 -1.28 -4.95 -14.01
C GLY A 59 0.11 -4.56 -14.46
N ASP A 60 1.11 -5.42 -14.27
CA ASP A 60 2.47 -5.19 -14.77
C ASP A 60 2.49 -5.15 -16.31
N ILE A 61 1.79 -6.08 -16.96
CA ILE A 61 1.65 -6.09 -18.43
C ILE A 61 0.93 -4.83 -18.90
N PHE A 62 -0.15 -4.42 -18.22
CA PHE A 62 -0.89 -3.20 -18.52
C PHE A 62 0.02 -1.96 -18.44
N TYR A 63 0.84 -1.85 -17.39
CA TYR A 63 1.81 -0.76 -17.25
C TYR A 63 2.91 -0.81 -18.30
N ALA A 64 3.44 -1.99 -18.65
CA ALA A 64 4.41 -2.13 -19.74
C ALA A 64 3.82 -1.64 -21.07
N LEU A 65 2.58 -2.03 -21.38
CA LEU A 65 1.86 -1.60 -22.58
C LEU A 65 1.57 -0.09 -22.57
N LEU A 66 1.25 0.48 -21.41
CA LEU A 66 1.01 1.91 -21.26
C LEU A 66 2.30 2.72 -21.53
N VAL A 67 3.44 2.27 -20.97
CA VAL A 67 4.75 2.89 -21.22
C VAL A 67 5.13 2.78 -22.70
N LEU A 68 4.94 1.61 -23.32
CA LEU A 68 5.19 1.42 -24.75
C LEU A 68 4.30 2.34 -25.60
N ALA A 69 3.01 2.42 -25.30
CA ALA A 69 2.07 3.30 -26.00
C ALA A 69 2.47 4.78 -25.86
N PHE A 70 2.94 5.19 -24.67
CA PHE A 70 3.46 6.52 -24.42
C PHE A 70 4.69 6.82 -25.29
N ILE A 71 5.70 5.94 -25.30
CA ILE A 71 6.93 6.11 -26.10
C ILE A 71 6.60 6.20 -27.59
N LEU A 72 5.78 5.29 -28.11
CA LEU A 72 5.39 5.30 -29.53
C LEU A 72 4.63 6.58 -29.90
N THR A 73 3.78 7.07 -29.00
CA THR A 73 3.02 8.30 -29.21
C THR A 73 3.93 9.53 -29.18
N LEU A 74 4.90 9.56 -28.26
CA LEU A 74 5.90 10.62 -28.17
C LEU A 74 6.76 10.69 -29.44
N VAL A 75 7.27 9.56 -29.92
CA VAL A 75 8.03 9.48 -31.18
C VAL A 75 7.20 9.98 -32.36
N ARG A 76 5.92 9.58 -32.45
CA ARG A 76 5.00 10.08 -33.49
C ARG A 76 4.82 11.59 -33.40
N LEU A 77 4.61 12.14 -32.20
CA LEU A 77 4.49 13.58 -31.98
C LEU A 77 5.74 14.33 -32.45
N LEU A 78 6.94 13.84 -32.10
CA LEU A 78 8.21 14.43 -32.54
C LEU A 78 8.36 14.40 -34.07
N ILE A 79 8.08 13.26 -34.72
CA ILE A 79 8.12 13.15 -36.19
C ILE A 79 7.15 14.16 -36.83
N MET A 80 5.95 14.30 -36.29
CA MET A 80 4.94 15.23 -36.80
C MET A 80 5.34 16.69 -36.59
N LEU A 81 6.04 17.00 -35.50
CA LEU A 81 6.62 18.30 -35.22
C LEU A 81 7.69 18.66 -36.27
N PHE A 82 8.65 17.75 -36.51
CA PHE A 82 9.71 17.95 -37.52
C PHE A 82 9.14 18.08 -38.94
N LYS A 83 8.11 17.30 -39.27
CA LYS A 83 7.41 17.38 -40.57
C LYS A 83 6.44 18.57 -40.67
N LYS A 84 6.41 19.47 -39.69
CA LYS A 84 5.52 20.65 -39.62
C LYS A 84 4.03 20.30 -39.80
N GLN A 85 3.62 19.11 -39.34
CA GLN A 85 2.25 18.60 -39.45
C GLN A 85 1.36 19.05 -38.27
N TRP A 86 1.37 20.35 -37.98
CA TRP A 86 0.80 20.96 -36.77
C TRP A 86 -0.64 20.53 -36.47
N LYS A 87 -1.53 20.55 -37.48
CA LYS A 87 -2.95 20.17 -37.31
C LYS A 87 -3.12 18.71 -36.87
N ARG A 88 -2.32 17.80 -37.44
CA ARG A 88 -2.36 16.38 -37.07
C ARG A 88 -1.72 16.17 -35.68
N GLY A 89 -0.63 16.89 -35.38
CA GLY A 89 0.02 16.87 -34.07
C GLY A 89 -0.92 17.33 -32.95
N LEU A 90 -1.63 18.44 -33.15
CA LEU A 90 -2.62 18.94 -32.20
C LEU A 90 -3.76 17.93 -31.95
N LYS A 91 -4.24 17.24 -33.00
CA LYS A 91 -5.26 16.19 -32.85
C LYS A 91 -4.73 15.01 -32.03
N LEU A 92 -3.46 14.65 -32.19
CA LEU A 92 -2.82 13.59 -31.41
C LEU A 92 -2.64 14.02 -29.95
N LEU A 93 -2.15 15.24 -29.69
CA LEU A 93 -2.05 15.80 -28.34
C LEU A 93 -3.40 15.83 -27.62
N LEU A 94 -4.48 16.22 -28.31
CA LEU A 94 -5.82 16.21 -27.72
C LEU A 94 -6.30 14.79 -27.39
N ASN A 95 -5.90 13.77 -28.17
CA ASN A 95 -6.17 12.38 -27.80
C ASN A 95 -5.37 11.98 -26.57
N CYS A 96 -4.08 12.35 -26.49
CA CYS A 96 -3.24 12.06 -25.33
C CYS A 96 -3.82 12.69 -24.05
N LEU A 97 -4.27 13.94 -24.14
CA LEU A 97 -4.93 14.65 -23.04
C LEU A 97 -6.18 13.88 -22.57
N LEU A 98 -7.09 13.55 -23.50
CA LEU A 98 -8.29 12.79 -23.18
C LEU A 98 -7.98 11.43 -22.58
N THR A 99 -6.99 10.71 -23.11
CA THR A 99 -6.54 9.43 -22.56
C THR A 99 -6.01 9.61 -21.13
N PHE A 100 -5.19 10.63 -20.89
CA PHE A 100 -4.64 10.91 -19.57
C PHE A 100 -5.73 11.28 -18.55
N GLU A 101 -6.67 12.16 -18.93
CA GLU A 101 -7.82 12.50 -18.09
C GLU A 101 -8.70 11.29 -17.80
N THR A 102 -8.93 10.43 -18.81
CA THR A 102 -9.68 9.17 -18.64
C THR A 102 -8.97 8.25 -17.64
N LEU A 103 -7.64 8.12 -17.73
CA LEU A 103 -6.87 7.31 -16.77
C LEU A 103 -6.96 7.86 -15.36
N ILE A 104 -6.95 9.19 -15.16
CA ILE A 104 -7.15 9.80 -13.84
C ILE A 104 -8.55 9.47 -13.30
N LEU A 105 -9.59 9.64 -14.12
CA LEU A 105 -10.96 9.34 -13.71
C LEU A 105 -11.15 7.85 -13.41
N LEU A 106 -10.56 6.96 -14.21
CA LEU A 106 -10.56 5.53 -13.95
C LEU A 106 -9.81 5.20 -12.66
N PHE A 107 -8.64 5.78 -12.42
CA PHE A 107 -7.90 5.61 -11.17
C PHE A 107 -8.77 5.94 -9.95
N TYR A 108 -9.43 7.10 -9.96
CA TYR A 108 -10.27 7.53 -8.84
C TYR A 108 -11.53 6.68 -8.70
N PHE A 109 -12.21 6.38 -9.81
CA PHE A 109 -13.41 5.54 -9.81
C PHE A 109 -13.11 4.12 -9.33
N SER A 110 -12.03 3.52 -9.82
CA SER A 110 -11.67 2.13 -9.52
C SER A 110 -11.09 1.95 -8.12
N TRP A 111 -10.47 2.97 -7.53
CA TRP A 111 -9.81 2.85 -6.23
C TRP A 111 -9.57 4.18 -5.51
N GLY A 112 -9.12 5.21 -6.23
CA GLY A 112 -8.55 6.43 -5.65
C GLY A 112 -9.50 7.27 -4.80
N PHE A 113 -10.83 7.20 -4.99
CA PHE A 113 -11.74 7.94 -4.10
C PHE A 113 -11.66 7.45 -2.65
N ASN A 114 -11.18 6.23 -2.40
CA ASN A 114 -10.98 5.72 -1.04
C ASN A 114 -9.94 6.53 -0.22
N TYR A 115 -9.10 7.36 -0.86
CA TYR A 115 -8.22 8.30 -0.14
C TYR A 115 -8.97 9.40 0.63
N PHE A 116 -10.23 9.64 0.29
CA PHE A 116 -11.08 10.68 0.90
C PHE A 116 -12.07 10.12 1.93
N ARG A 117 -11.99 8.82 2.26
CA ARG A 117 -12.79 8.21 3.32
C ARG A 117 -12.49 8.81 4.69
N GLU A 118 -13.41 8.61 5.61
CA GLU A 118 -13.14 8.73 7.04
C GLU A 118 -11.86 7.97 7.45
N PRO A 119 -11.02 8.53 8.34
CA PRO A 119 -9.84 7.84 8.84
C PRO A 119 -10.17 6.47 9.43
N ALA A 120 -9.27 5.49 9.28
CA ALA A 120 -9.44 4.17 9.87
C ALA A 120 -9.70 4.21 11.37
N SER A 121 -9.18 5.21 12.09
CA SER A 121 -9.46 5.40 13.51
C SER A 121 -10.95 5.60 13.82
N VAL A 122 -11.68 6.29 12.93
CA VAL A 122 -13.14 6.46 13.05
C VAL A 122 -13.84 5.18 12.61
N ARG A 123 -13.48 4.66 11.42
CA ARG A 123 -14.11 3.45 10.83
C ARG A 123 -14.00 2.22 11.73
N LEU A 124 -12.91 2.08 12.48
CA LEU A 124 -12.64 0.97 13.40
C LEU A 124 -13.02 1.27 14.85
N ASN A 125 -13.60 2.44 15.13
CA ASN A 125 -13.93 2.90 16.48
C ASN A 125 -12.70 2.85 17.43
N LEU A 126 -11.59 3.41 16.95
CA LEU A 126 -10.30 3.59 17.61
C LEU A 126 -10.03 5.10 17.80
N THR A 127 -10.97 5.79 18.44
CA THR A 127 -11.01 7.27 18.50
C THR A 127 -9.94 7.90 19.39
N ASP A 128 -9.41 7.15 20.37
CA ASP A 128 -8.33 7.63 21.24
C ASP A 128 -6.95 7.30 20.66
N THR A 129 -6.46 8.20 19.80
CA THR A 129 -5.14 8.05 19.14
C THR A 129 -4.02 8.77 19.89
N ALA A 130 -4.34 9.45 21.01
CA ALA A 130 -3.34 10.11 21.84
C ALA A 130 -2.65 9.07 22.73
N TYR A 131 -1.32 9.15 22.83
CA TYR A 131 -0.54 8.26 23.67
C TYR A 131 0.66 9.00 24.27
N THR A 132 1.03 8.61 25.49
CA THR A 132 2.20 9.16 26.17
C THR A 132 3.49 8.50 25.70
N GLN A 133 4.64 9.07 26.07
CA GLN A 133 5.94 8.44 25.84
C GLN A 133 6.02 7.07 26.54
N ASN A 134 5.53 6.96 27.78
CA ASN A 134 5.51 5.68 28.51
C ASN A 134 4.63 4.63 27.82
N ASP A 135 3.49 5.02 27.24
CA ASP A 135 2.65 4.09 26.49
C ASP A 135 3.41 3.53 25.28
N LEU A 136 4.11 4.41 24.55
CA LEU A 136 4.92 4.04 23.38
C LEU A 136 6.03 3.07 23.78
N GLU A 137 6.76 3.33 24.85
CA GLU A 137 7.82 2.45 25.36
C GLU A 137 7.30 1.06 25.75
N LEU A 138 6.18 1.03 26.47
CA LEU A 138 5.58 -0.22 26.94
C LEU A 138 5.07 -1.05 25.77
N VAL A 139 4.35 -0.44 24.81
CA VAL A 139 3.91 -1.15 23.59
C VAL A 139 5.11 -1.61 22.76
N THR A 140 6.14 -0.78 22.59
CA THR A 140 7.36 -1.16 21.87
C THR A 140 8.04 -2.36 22.54
N GLY A 141 8.13 -2.37 23.87
CA GLY A 141 8.66 -3.50 24.63
C GLY A 141 7.88 -4.79 24.38
N LYS A 142 6.54 -4.74 24.36
CA LYS A 142 5.69 -5.90 24.03
C LYS A 142 5.93 -6.40 22.59
N LEU A 143 6.07 -5.48 21.63
CA LEU A 143 6.36 -5.84 20.24
C LEU A 143 7.72 -6.52 20.10
N ILE A 144 8.75 -6.03 20.81
CA ILE A 144 10.09 -6.64 20.83
C ILE A 144 10.02 -8.05 21.43
N ASP A 145 9.34 -8.22 22.57
CA ASP A 145 9.18 -9.53 23.19
C ASP A 145 8.46 -10.52 22.27
N SER A 146 7.38 -10.07 21.62
CA SER A 146 6.62 -10.89 20.68
C SER A 146 7.47 -11.27 19.47
N THR A 147 8.23 -10.32 18.93
CA THR A 147 9.16 -10.54 17.81
C THR A 147 10.22 -11.58 18.18
N ASN A 148 10.86 -11.42 19.34
CA ASN A 148 11.86 -12.36 19.87
C ASN A 148 11.26 -13.77 20.07
N LEU A 149 10.06 -13.84 20.65
CA LEU A 149 9.35 -15.10 20.91
C LEU A 149 9.00 -15.83 19.62
N TYR A 150 8.44 -15.14 18.62
CA TYR A 150 8.09 -15.81 17.37
C TYR A 150 9.33 -16.16 16.56
N ARG A 151 10.38 -15.33 16.61
CA ARG A 151 11.65 -15.65 15.97
C ARG A 151 12.28 -16.92 16.52
N SER A 152 12.25 -17.13 17.84
CA SER A 152 12.79 -18.33 18.48
C SER A 152 11.97 -19.59 18.19
N LYS A 153 10.69 -19.44 17.80
CA LYS A 153 9.80 -20.53 17.38
C LYS A 153 9.94 -20.88 15.90
N LEU A 154 10.60 -20.06 15.08
CA LEU A 154 10.81 -20.35 13.67
C LEU A 154 11.84 -21.48 13.50
N LYS A 155 11.52 -22.39 12.58
CA LYS A 155 12.39 -23.50 12.17
C LYS A 155 12.85 -23.25 10.73
N LYS A 156 13.86 -23.98 10.29
CA LYS A 156 14.35 -23.91 8.90
C LYS A 156 13.21 -24.09 7.87
N ALA A 157 12.33 -25.06 8.09
CA ALA A 157 11.17 -25.31 7.23
C ALA A 157 10.21 -24.11 7.10
N ASP A 158 10.18 -23.19 8.07
CA ASP A 158 9.39 -21.97 7.96
C ASP A 158 10.00 -20.99 6.95
N PHE A 159 11.33 -20.97 6.80
CA PHE A 159 12.05 -20.15 5.82
C PHE A 159 12.12 -20.79 4.42
N ASP A 160 11.95 -22.12 4.33
CA ASP A 160 11.99 -22.85 3.07
C ASP A 160 10.63 -22.88 2.34
N LYS A 161 9.60 -22.22 2.90
CA LYS A 161 8.27 -22.08 2.26
C LYS A 161 8.38 -21.39 0.90
N SER A 162 7.65 -21.93 -0.08
CA SER A 162 7.45 -21.26 -1.37
C SER A 162 6.69 -19.94 -1.20
N ASP A 163 6.81 -19.05 -2.18
CA ASP A 163 6.04 -17.82 -2.19
C ASP A 163 4.53 -18.11 -2.22
N GLU A 164 4.12 -19.14 -2.96
CA GLU A 164 2.73 -19.57 -3.09
C GLU A 164 2.14 -20.02 -1.74
N GLU A 165 2.92 -20.74 -0.92
CA GLU A 165 2.53 -21.10 0.44
C GLU A 165 2.39 -19.85 1.33
N MET A 166 3.35 -18.93 1.27
CA MET A 166 3.29 -17.67 2.03
C MET A 166 2.08 -16.81 1.63
N PHE A 167 1.77 -16.78 0.33
CA PHE A 167 0.63 -16.02 -0.21
C PHE A 167 -0.70 -16.64 0.24
N SER A 168 -0.78 -17.98 0.26
CA SER A 168 -1.94 -18.70 0.79
C SER A 168 -2.18 -18.37 2.26
N VAL A 169 -1.13 -18.37 3.08
CA VAL A 169 -1.18 -18.00 4.50
C VAL A 169 -1.67 -16.55 4.68
N ALA A 170 -1.09 -15.60 3.95
CA ALA A 170 -1.50 -14.20 3.99
C ALA A 170 -2.97 -14.03 3.57
N LYS A 171 -3.41 -14.73 2.52
CA LYS A 171 -4.78 -14.70 2.03
C LYS A 171 -5.77 -15.22 3.08
N MET A 172 -5.43 -16.31 3.77
CA MET A 172 -6.24 -16.83 4.88
C MET A 172 -6.36 -15.81 6.01
N ALA A 173 -5.25 -15.15 6.39
CA ALA A 173 -5.25 -14.15 7.46
C ALA A 173 -6.13 -12.94 7.12
N VAL A 174 -6.02 -12.41 5.90
CA VAL A 174 -6.84 -11.27 5.44
C VAL A 174 -8.32 -11.65 5.32
N ASN A 175 -8.63 -12.84 4.81
CA ASN A 175 -10.01 -13.34 4.78
C ASN A 175 -10.61 -13.49 6.17
N GLU A 176 -9.84 -13.99 7.14
CA GLU A 176 -10.30 -14.14 8.51
C GLU A 176 -10.54 -12.77 9.17
N LEU A 177 -9.69 -11.77 8.90
CA LEU A 177 -9.92 -10.39 9.32
C LEU A 177 -11.21 -9.82 8.72
N SER A 178 -11.45 -10.08 7.43
CA SER A 178 -12.68 -9.69 6.73
C SER A 178 -13.94 -10.26 7.36
N ARG A 179 -13.89 -11.55 7.75
CA ARG A 179 -15.02 -12.22 8.41
C ARG A 179 -15.32 -11.66 9.80
N LYS A 180 -14.30 -11.20 10.52
CA LYS A 180 -14.41 -10.70 11.89
C LYS A 180 -14.89 -9.25 11.97
N SER A 181 -14.70 -8.45 10.92
CA SER A 181 -15.10 -7.04 10.94
C SER A 181 -15.58 -6.56 9.57
N PRO A 182 -16.80 -5.97 9.50
CA PRO A 182 -17.38 -5.48 8.25
C PRO A 182 -16.62 -4.29 7.66
N VAL A 183 -15.63 -3.73 8.37
CA VAL A 183 -14.77 -2.66 7.87
C VAL A 183 -13.73 -3.18 6.87
N TYR A 184 -13.31 -4.45 6.99
CA TYR A 184 -12.29 -5.07 6.13
C TYR A 184 -12.93 -5.89 5.00
N LYS A 185 -13.77 -5.27 4.17
CA LYS A 185 -14.47 -5.99 3.09
C LYS A 185 -13.52 -6.45 1.99
N ILE A 186 -13.38 -7.77 1.85
CA ILE A 186 -12.68 -8.40 0.74
C ILE A 186 -13.36 -9.73 0.38
N TYR A 187 -13.29 -10.15 -0.89
CA TYR A 187 -14.04 -11.31 -1.38
C TYR A 187 -13.10 -12.42 -1.87
N HIS A 188 -12.25 -12.08 -2.84
CA HIS A 188 -11.27 -13.00 -3.40
C HIS A 188 -9.89 -12.34 -3.41
N PRO A 189 -9.25 -12.13 -2.23
CA PRO A 189 -7.92 -11.56 -2.17
C PRO A 189 -6.96 -12.37 -3.02
N ALA A 190 -6.06 -11.68 -3.70
CA ALA A 190 -5.01 -12.30 -4.49
C ALA A 190 -3.78 -11.39 -4.50
N ILE A 191 -2.64 -12.00 -4.19
CA ILE A 191 -1.32 -11.38 -4.27
C ILE A 191 -0.52 -12.11 -5.35
N LYS A 192 0.24 -11.36 -6.15
CA LYS A 192 1.00 -11.90 -7.28
C LYS A 192 2.44 -11.44 -7.24
N LYS A 193 3.34 -12.26 -7.77
CA LYS A 193 4.72 -11.85 -8.02
C LYS A 193 4.72 -10.76 -9.09
N SER A 194 5.38 -9.63 -8.81
CA SER A 194 5.56 -8.59 -9.81
C SER A 194 6.61 -9.01 -10.84
N LEU A 195 6.27 -8.94 -12.12
CA LEU A 195 7.19 -9.01 -13.25
C LEU A 195 8.23 -7.88 -13.21
N PHE A 196 7.94 -6.79 -12.49
CA PHE A 196 8.84 -5.66 -12.28
C PHE A 196 9.68 -5.75 -11.01
N THR A 197 9.76 -6.92 -10.36
CA THR A 197 10.53 -7.10 -9.11
C THR A 197 11.94 -6.48 -9.13
N PRO A 198 12.77 -6.66 -10.18
CA PRO A 198 14.08 -5.99 -10.24
C PRO A 198 13.99 -4.46 -10.23
N LEU A 199 12.99 -3.88 -10.89
CA LEU A 199 12.76 -2.43 -10.91
C LEU A 199 12.27 -1.94 -9.54
N LEU A 200 11.36 -2.69 -8.90
CA LEU A 200 10.84 -2.38 -7.57
C LEU A 200 11.96 -2.29 -6.52
N ASN A 201 13.00 -3.13 -6.64
CA ASN A 201 14.19 -3.04 -5.80
C ASN A 201 14.90 -1.69 -5.90
N TYR A 202 15.18 -1.21 -7.12
CA TYR A 202 15.78 0.11 -7.34
C TYR A 202 14.87 1.26 -6.93
N MET A 203 13.55 1.05 -6.92
CA MET A 203 12.59 2.02 -6.40
C MET A 203 12.41 1.97 -4.87
N ALA A 204 13.07 1.03 -4.19
CA ALA A 204 12.88 0.71 -2.77
C ALA A 204 11.42 0.41 -2.40
N THR A 205 10.77 -0.45 -3.19
CA THR A 205 9.35 -0.80 -3.06
C THR A 205 9.20 -2.30 -2.81
N SER A 206 8.55 -2.68 -1.71
CA SER A 206 8.30 -4.09 -1.31
C SER A 206 7.09 -4.71 -2.00
N GLY A 207 6.17 -3.88 -2.46
CA GLY A 207 4.94 -4.28 -3.10
C GLY A 207 4.19 -3.04 -3.55
N TYR A 208 3.15 -3.25 -4.35
CA TYR A 208 2.24 -2.17 -4.70
C TYR A 208 0.88 -2.73 -5.11
N PHE A 209 -0.14 -1.89 -5.04
CA PHE A 209 -1.46 -2.16 -5.58
C PHE A 209 -1.66 -1.48 -6.93
N ASN A 210 -2.17 -2.21 -7.92
CA ASN A 210 -2.49 -1.68 -9.24
C ASN A 210 -3.97 -1.26 -9.34
N PRO A 211 -4.30 0.04 -9.35
CA PRO A 211 -5.67 0.54 -9.33
C PRO A 211 -6.46 0.32 -10.63
N PHE A 212 -5.78 0.00 -11.73
CA PHE A 212 -6.42 -0.25 -13.03
C PHE A 212 -6.81 -1.71 -13.24
N THR A 213 -6.26 -2.61 -12.42
CA THR A 213 -6.48 -4.06 -12.50
C THR A 213 -6.91 -4.67 -11.16
N GLY A 214 -6.90 -3.91 -10.07
CA GLY A 214 -7.27 -4.40 -8.73
C GLY A 214 -6.31 -5.45 -8.16
N GLU A 215 -5.14 -5.63 -8.76
CA GLU A 215 -4.15 -6.62 -8.34
C GLU A 215 -3.24 -6.06 -7.26
N ALA A 216 -2.97 -6.86 -6.23
CA ALA A 216 -1.87 -6.64 -5.31
C ALA A 216 -0.61 -7.33 -5.86
N GLN A 217 0.52 -6.64 -5.87
CA GLN A 217 1.79 -7.13 -6.38
C GLN A 217 2.88 -7.12 -5.30
N LEU A 218 3.70 -8.16 -5.32
CA LEU A 218 4.82 -8.31 -4.40
C LEU A 218 6.17 -8.28 -5.13
N ASN A 219 7.12 -7.58 -4.54
CA ASN A 219 8.54 -7.82 -4.78
C ASN A 219 8.94 -9.15 -4.13
N PHE A 220 9.12 -10.20 -4.93
CA PHE A 220 9.38 -11.54 -4.42
C PHE A 220 10.87 -11.84 -4.17
N GLU A 221 11.78 -10.88 -4.42
CA GLU A 221 13.22 -11.04 -4.16
C GLU A 221 13.61 -10.62 -2.73
N MET A 222 12.73 -9.91 -2.01
CA MET A 222 12.99 -9.46 -0.64
C MET A 222 13.17 -10.61 0.36
N PRO A 223 13.81 -10.37 1.53
CA PRO A 223 13.97 -11.38 2.56
C PRO A 223 12.66 -12.12 2.90
N VAL A 224 12.74 -13.45 2.99
CA VAL A 224 11.58 -14.35 3.16
C VAL A 224 10.69 -13.96 4.33
N PHE A 225 11.28 -13.51 5.45
CA PHE A 225 10.53 -13.11 6.63
C PHE A 225 9.73 -11.82 6.49
N LEU A 226 9.88 -11.04 5.42
CA LEU A 226 9.08 -9.84 5.14
C LEU A 226 7.85 -10.15 4.27
N LYS A 227 7.97 -11.15 3.38
CA LYS A 227 6.99 -11.45 2.34
C LYS A 227 5.56 -11.64 2.88
N PRO A 228 5.31 -12.38 3.97
CA PRO A 228 3.95 -12.61 4.46
C PRO A 228 3.26 -11.32 4.93
N PHE A 229 3.95 -10.47 5.70
CA PHE A 229 3.37 -9.19 6.13
C PHE A 229 3.06 -8.29 4.94
N VAL A 230 4.01 -8.14 4.02
CA VAL A 230 3.81 -7.27 2.84
C VAL A 230 2.66 -7.80 1.99
N ALA A 231 2.52 -9.12 1.83
CA ALA A 231 1.34 -9.68 1.16
C ALA A 231 0.02 -9.28 1.84
N CYS A 232 -0.06 -9.32 3.18
CA CYS A 232 -1.23 -8.84 3.92
C CYS A 232 -1.47 -7.33 3.73
N HIS A 233 -0.40 -6.53 3.74
CA HIS A 233 -0.46 -5.09 3.46
C HIS A 233 -1.05 -4.82 2.07
N GLU A 234 -0.50 -5.42 1.02
CA GLU A 234 -0.93 -5.15 -0.36
C GLU A 234 -2.37 -5.64 -0.60
N MET A 235 -2.77 -6.76 0.01
CA MET A 235 -4.17 -7.21 -0.02
C MET A 235 -5.11 -6.32 0.84
N SER A 236 -4.58 -5.53 1.76
CA SER A 236 -5.40 -4.53 2.47
C SER A 236 -5.81 -3.38 1.54
N HIS A 237 -4.96 -3.00 0.59
CA HIS A 237 -5.32 -2.06 -0.47
C HIS A 237 -6.48 -2.56 -1.35
N GLN A 238 -6.58 -3.88 -1.58
CA GLN A 238 -7.73 -4.52 -2.26
C GLN A 238 -9.05 -4.38 -1.48
N SER A 239 -8.99 -4.12 -0.18
CA SER A 239 -10.14 -3.85 0.70
C SER A 239 -10.50 -2.36 0.78
N GLY A 240 -9.84 -1.51 -0.03
CA GLY A 240 -10.06 -0.06 -0.03
C GLY A 240 -9.37 0.70 1.11
N PHE A 241 -8.36 0.10 1.76
CA PHE A 241 -7.48 0.80 2.70
C PHE A 241 -6.34 1.49 1.95
N ASN A 242 -6.62 2.57 1.24
CA ASN A 242 -5.62 3.19 0.36
C ASN A 242 -4.50 3.94 1.10
N ARG A 243 -4.73 4.29 2.37
CA ARG A 243 -3.71 4.98 3.16
C ARG A 243 -2.70 3.98 3.70
N GLU A 244 -1.41 4.26 3.52
CA GLU A 244 -0.31 3.33 3.83
C GLU A 244 -0.27 2.94 5.31
N ASP A 245 -0.54 3.88 6.21
CA ASP A 245 -0.63 3.63 7.65
C ASP A 245 -1.84 2.75 8.02
N GLU A 246 -2.96 2.94 7.34
CA GLU A 246 -4.16 2.11 7.52
C GLU A 246 -3.98 0.71 6.92
N ALA A 247 -3.32 0.59 5.76
CA ALA A 247 -2.96 -0.70 5.14
C ALA A 247 -1.93 -1.46 5.98
N ASN A 248 -0.91 -0.77 6.51
CA ASN A 248 0.03 -1.34 7.47
C ASN A 248 -0.71 -1.86 8.71
N PHE A 249 -1.63 -1.08 9.27
CA PHE A 249 -2.42 -1.50 10.42
C PHE A 249 -3.28 -2.73 10.11
N ALA A 250 -3.99 -2.73 8.98
CA ALA A 250 -4.81 -3.86 8.54
C ALA A 250 -3.97 -5.13 8.35
N GLY A 251 -2.83 -5.02 7.66
CA GLY A 251 -1.90 -6.12 7.45
C GLY A 251 -1.26 -6.63 8.76
N PHE A 252 -0.94 -5.72 9.68
CA PHE A 252 -0.44 -6.04 11.01
C PHE A 252 -1.47 -6.82 11.82
N VAL A 253 -2.71 -6.31 11.91
CA VAL A 253 -3.81 -6.98 12.62
C VAL A 253 -4.11 -8.35 12.01
N ALA A 254 -4.15 -8.47 10.68
CA ALA A 254 -4.33 -9.76 10.02
C ALA A 254 -3.24 -10.76 10.41
N GLY A 255 -1.97 -10.33 10.36
CA GLY A 255 -0.85 -11.24 10.59
C GLY A 255 -0.61 -11.61 12.05
N ILE A 256 -0.77 -10.70 13.02
CA ILE A 256 -0.60 -11.06 14.45
C ILE A 256 -1.68 -12.04 14.94
N HIS A 257 -2.84 -12.05 14.30
CA HIS A 257 -3.95 -12.97 14.60
C HIS A 257 -3.95 -14.23 13.72
N SER A 258 -3.02 -14.38 12.78
CA SER A 258 -2.85 -15.61 11.99
C SER A 258 -2.28 -16.74 12.85
N ASP A 259 -2.58 -18.00 12.57
CA ASP A 259 -1.93 -19.12 13.28
C ASP A 259 -0.52 -19.46 12.73
N ASP A 260 -0.11 -18.85 11.62
CA ASP A 260 1.18 -19.13 11.00
C ASP A 260 2.34 -18.42 11.71
N ARG A 261 3.37 -19.19 12.07
CA ARG A 261 4.53 -18.70 12.84
C ARG A 261 5.36 -17.67 12.06
N LEU A 262 5.55 -17.86 10.75
CA LEU A 262 6.33 -16.94 9.93
C LEU A 262 5.57 -15.63 9.73
N LEU A 263 4.26 -15.69 9.47
CA LEU A 263 3.44 -14.49 9.34
C LEU A 263 3.37 -13.70 10.65
N LYS A 264 3.18 -14.35 11.81
CA LYS A 264 3.24 -13.65 13.10
C LYS A 264 4.58 -12.95 13.31
N TYR A 265 5.68 -13.66 13.06
CA TYR A 265 7.02 -13.07 13.16
C TYR A 265 7.17 -11.87 12.21
N SER A 266 6.77 -12.03 10.95
CA SER A 266 6.79 -10.99 9.91
C SER A 266 6.07 -9.71 10.36
N SER A 267 4.85 -9.85 10.89
CA SER A 267 4.05 -8.72 11.35
C SER A 267 4.66 -8.02 12.58
N TYR A 268 5.11 -8.79 13.58
CA TYR A 268 5.76 -8.19 14.75
C TYR A 268 7.10 -7.53 14.39
N TYR A 269 7.88 -8.13 13.49
CA TYR A 269 9.13 -7.57 12.99
C TYR A 269 8.92 -6.18 12.39
N VAL A 270 7.97 -6.03 11.46
CA VAL A 270 7.65 -4.71 10.85
C VAL A 270 7.12 -3.75 11.90
N GLY A 271 6.30 -4.22 12.84
CA GLY A 271 5.86 -3.43 14.00
C GLY A 271 7.02 -2.89 14.82
N VAL A 272 8.03 -3.71 15.13
CA VAL A 272 9.23 -3.26 15.85
C VAL A 272 10.00 -2.24 15.02
N GLN A 273 10.12 -2.39 13.69
CA GLN A 273 10.81 -1.39 12.86
C GLN A 273 10.15 -0.01 12.97
N GLU A 274 8.84 0.07 12.80
CA GLU A 274 8.10 1.34 12.87
C GLU A 274 8.21 1.97 14.27
N PHE A 275 7.95 1.18 15.32
CA PHE A 275 7.93 1.69 16.69
C PHE A 275 9.34 2.09 17.18
N MET A 276 10.38 1.31 16.83
CA MET A 276 11.75 1.66 17.19
C MET A 276 12.25 2.90 16.45
N PHE A 277 11.79 3.15 15.21
CA PHE A 277 12.05 4.40 14.50
C PHE A 277 11.43 5.60 15.22
N GLU A 278 10.18 5.49 15.66
CA GLU A 278 9.49 6.56 16.41
C GLU A 278 10.13 6.81 17.78
N ILE A 279 10.49 5.74 18.52
CA ILE A 279 11.24 5.85 19.76
C ILE A 279 12.56 6.59 19.53
N ARG A 280 13.35 6.21 18.51
CA ARG A 280 14.63 6.86 18.20
C ARG A 280 14.48 8.36 17.93
N ARG A 281 13.38 8.75 17.27
CA ARG A 281 13.08 10.15 16.97
C ARG A 281 12.75 10.96 18.22
N ARG A 282 12.12 10.36 19.23
CA ARG A 282 11.70 11.01 20.48
C ARG A 282 12.78 10.98 21.55
N ASP A 283 13.39 9.82 21.76
CA ASP A 283 14.36 9.59 22.83
C ASP A 283 15.41 8.54 22.41
N THR A 284 16.65 9.00 22.23
CA THR A 284 17.77 8.15 21.81
C THR A 284 18.34 7.26 22.92
N LEU A 285 18.13 7.61 24.20
CA LEU A 285 18.57 6.81 25.33
C LEU A 285 17.64 5.61 25.50
N VAL A 286 16.34 5.86 25.53
CA VAL A 286 15.30 4.82 25.55
C VAL A 286 15.43 3.88 24.34
N TYR A 287 15.70 4.44 23.15
CA TYR A 287 15.99 3.63 21.96
C TYR A 287 17.13 2.64 22.19
N LYS A 288 18.23 3.09 22.81
CA LYS A 288 19.40 2.24 23.06
C LYS A 288 19.04 1.11 24.03
N ASP A 289 18.27 1.40 25.06
CA ASP A 289 17.83 0.42 26.05
C ASP A 289 16.89 -0.63 25.44
N LEU A 290 15.87 -0.19 24.71
CA LEU A 290 14.96 -1.09 23.99
C LEU A 290 15.69 -1.89 22.90
N ARG A 291 16.67 -1.31 22.22
CA ARG A 291 17.49 -2.02 21.23
C ARG A 291 18.26 -3.18 21.87
N ASN A 292 18.74 -3.03 23.10
CA ASN A 292 19.46 -4.10 23.81
C ASN A 292 18.55 -5.27 24.20
N ARG A 293 17.23 -5.08 24.21
CA ARG A 293 16.22 -6.13 24.43
C ARG A 293 15.96 -6.98 23.18
N ILE A 294 16.37 -6.52 22.01
CA ILE A 294 16.19 -7.25 20.75
C ILE A 294 17.18 -8.42 20.71
N SER A 295 16.67 -9.62 20.45
CA SER A 295 17.51 -10.83 20.42
C SER A 295 18.54 -10.81 19.28
N PRO A 296 19.68 -11.51 19.43
CA PRO A 296 20.69 -11.57 18.37
C PRO A 296 20.16 -12.09 17.03
N ALA A 297 19.21 -13.04 17.06
CA ALA A 297 18.59 -13.57 15.84
C ALA A 297 17.79 -12.49 15.09
N VAL A 298 16.95 -11.74 15.79
CA VAL A 298 16.19 -10.63 15.19
C VAL A 298 17.12 -9.53 14.70
N MET A 299 18.22 -9.25 15.42
CA MET A 299 19.23 -8.28 14.97
C MET A 299 19.94 -8.73 13.68
N ALA A 300 20.16 -10.03 13.50
CA ALA A 300 20.71 -10.57 12.26
C ALA A 300 19.72 -10.42 11.09
N ASP A 301 18.42 -10.56 11.34
CA ASP A 301 17.39 -10.30 10.34
C ASP A 301 17.33 -8.80 9.97
N PHE A 302 17.43 -7.88 10.95
CA PHE A 302 17.57 -6.44 10.67
C PHE A 302 18.78 -6.13 9.79
N LYS A 303 19.92 -6.79 10.03
CA LYS A 303 21.10 -6.64 9.18
C LYS A 303 20.83 -7.16 7.77
N THR A 304 20.18 -8.32 7.65
CA THR A 304 19.84 -8.93 6.35
C THR A 304 18.93 -8.02 5.53
N ASP A 305 17.92 -7.43 6.17
CA ASP A 305 17.00 -6.47 5.57
C ASP A 305 17.72 -5.18 5.15
N TYR A 306 18.53 -4.61 6.05
CA TYR A 306 19.34 -3.43 5.74
C TYR A 306 20.29 -3.67 4.56
N ASP A 307 21.03 -4.79 4.57
CA ASP A 307 21.96 -5.16 3.51
C ASP A 307 21.22 -5.44 2.19
N TYR A 308 19.99 -5.93 2.24
CA TYR A 308 19.14 -6.09 1.06
C TYR A 308 18.84 -4.74 0.40
N TRP A 309 18.22 -3.80 1.12
CA TRP A 309 17.81 -2.53 0.53
C TRP A 309 19.00 -1.63 0.17
N THR A 310 20.08 -1.68 0.96
CA THR A 310 21.27 -0.85 0.70
C THR A 310 21.96 -1.23 -0.62
N ARG A 311 21.85 -2.48 -1.08
CA ARG A 311 22.37 -2.92 -2.39
C ARG A 311 21.72 -2.22 -3.59
N TYR A 312 20.50 -1.71 -3.42
CA TYR A 312 19.72 -1.08 -4.50
C TYR A 312 19.60 0.44 -4.34
N GLN A 313 20.17 1.02 -3.27
CA GLN A 313 20.13 2.47 -3.06
C GLN A 313 20.88 3.21 -4.18
N GLY A 314 20.24 4.25 -4.70
CA GLY A 314 20.83 5.13 -5.70
C GLY A 314 19.88 6.25 -6.12
N ASP A 315 20.21 6.90 -7.23
CA ASP A 315 19.43 8.02 -7.75
C ASP A 315 18.00 7.62 -8.11
N VAL A 316 17.79 6.42 -8.64
CA VAL A 316 16.45 5.89 -8.96
C VAL A 316 15.56 5.86 -7.72
N THR A 317 16.08 5.37 -6.59
CA THR A 317 15.38 5.34 -5.30
C THR A 317 15.02 6.74 -4.81
N ARG A 318 15.93 7.70 -4.99
CA ARG A 318 15.71 9.09 -4.58
C ARG A 318 14.60 9.74 -5.42
N PHE A 319 14.64 9.57 -6.74
CA PHE A 319 13.63 10.13 -7.64
C PHE A 319 12.27 9.45 -7.47
N SER A 320 12.22 8.12 -7.29
CA SER A 320 10.98 7.41 -6.99
C SER A 320 10.36 7.91 -5.69
N GLY A 321 11.17 8.11 -4.64
CA GLY A 321 10.71 8.64 -3.36
C GLY A 321 10.08 10.03 -3.48
N ILE A 322 10.68 10.94 -4.25
CA ILE A 322 10.10 12.28 -4.48
C ILE A 322 8.75 12.17 -5.21
N PHE A 323 8.68 11.38 -6.28
CA PHE A 323 7.43 11.21 -7.04
C PHE A 323 6.32 10.63 -6.17
N TYR A 324 6.63 9.58 -5.40
CA TYR A 324 5.66 8.91 -4.54
C TYR A 324 5.21 9.80 -3.37
N ASP A 325 6.11 10.57 -2.75
CA ASP A 325 5.75 11.57 -1.74
C ASP A 325 4.76 12.61 -2.26
N HIS A 326 4.96 13.12 -3.48
CA HIS A 326 4.01 14.02 -4.14
C HIS A 326 2.67 13.35 -4.46
N PHE A 327 2.70 12.10 -4.93
CA PHE A 327 1.49 11.32 -5.20
C PHE A 327 0.65 11.15 -3.94
N LEU A 328 1.26 10.77 -2.80
CA LEU A 328 0.55 10.62 -1.53
C LEU A 328 -0.05 11.94 -1.05
N LYS A 329 0.71 13.04 -1.13
CA LYS A 329 0.24 14.39 -0.75
C LYS A 329 -0.92 14.87 -1.61
N ALA A 330 -0.90 14.59 -2.91
CA ALA A 330 -2.00 14.91 -3.82
C ALA A 330 -3.27 14.12 -3.47
N ASN A 331 -3.12 12.88 -2.98
CA ASN A 331 -4.20 11.98 -2.58
C ASN A 331 -4.50 12.05 -1.06
N ASN A 332 -4.55 13.26 -0.50
CA ASN A 332 -5.00 13.50 0.88
C ASN A 332 -4.16 12.87 2.01
N GLN A 333 -2.89 12.52 1.76
CA GLN A 333 -1.91 12.17 2.81
C GLN A 333 -0.89 13.28 3.00
N LYS A 334 -1.21 14.28 3.84
CA LYS A 334 -0.41 15.51 4.00
C LYS A 334 1.05 15.27 4.41
N GLU A 335 1.33 14.22 5.16
CA GLU A 335 2.68 13.88 5.61
C GLU A 335 3.51 13.16 4.53
N GLY A 336 2.90 12.72 3.42
CA GLY A 336 3.55 12.03 2.30
C GLY A 336 4.32 10.79 2.73
N LEU A 337 5.59 10.67 2.32
CA LEU A 337 6.46 9.58 2.77
C LEU A 337 6.78 9.62 4.26
N LYS A 338 6.54 10.73 4.97
CA LYS A 338 6.66 10.77 6.45
C LYS A 338 5.50 10.07 7.15
N THR A 339 4.40 9.81 6.43
CA THR A 339 3.26 8.98 6.86
C THR A 339 3.55 7.49 6.68
N TYR A 340 4.44 7.14 5.73
CA TYR A 340 5.00 5.79 5.65
C TYR A 340 5.61 5.49 7.02
N ASN A 341 5.10 4.46 7.69
CA ASN A 341 5.44 4.03 9.05
C ASN A 341 4.65 4.63 10.23
N ARG A 342 3.34 4.93 10.10
CA ARG A 342 2.54 5.33 11.26
C ARG A 342 1.27 4.51 11.50
N MET A 343 1.32 3.19 11.29
CA MET A 343 0.30 2.33 11.91
C MET A 343 0.32 2.45 13.44
N ILE A 344 1.42 2.98 14.00
CA ILE A 344 1.61 3.32 15.41
C ILE A 344 0.36 3.92 16.05
N LYS A 345 -0.26 4.96 15.46
CA LYS A 345 -1.44 5.59 16.07
C LYS A 345 -2.61 4.61 16.23
N LEU A 346 -2.85 3.78 15.23
CA LEU A 346 -3.93 2.79 15.22
C LEU A 346 -3.62 1.61 16.16
N VAL A 347 -2.36 1.14 16.17
CA VAL A 347 -1.89 0.11 17.11
C VAL A 347 -1.99 0.60 18.56
N MET A 348 -1.56 1.83 18.84
CA MET A 348 -1.65 2.44 20.17
C MET A 348 -3.11 2.57 20.62
N ALA A 349 -3.98 3.08 19.74
CA ALA A 349 -5.41 3.19 20.05
C ALA A 349 -6.05 1.84 20.35
N ALA A 350 -5.70 0.79 19.59
CA ALA A 350 -6.19 -0.57 19.80
C ALA A 350 -5.69 -1.16 21.14
N GLU A 351 -4.40 -1.01 21.45
CA GLU A 351 -3.78 -1.47 22.70
C GLU A 351 -4.39 -0.77 23.93
N LEU A 352 -4.58 0.54 23.87
CA LEU A 352 -5.14 1.32 24.98
C LEU A 352 -6.62 0.99 25.19
N LYS A 353 -7.39 0.83 24.12
CA LYS A 353 -8.78 0.37 24.19
C LYS A 353 -8.89 -1.00 24.86
N GLN A 354 -8.01 -1.94 24.50
CA GLN A 354 -8.00 -3.27 25.12
C GLN A 354 -7.68 -3.20 26.62
N ARG A 355 -6.68 -2.40 27.03
CA ARG A 355 -6.32 -2.24 28.45
C ARG A 355 -7.47 -1.70 29.30
N ARG A 356 -8.20 -0.71 28.78
CA ARG A 356 -9.39 -0.17 29.45
C ARG A 356 -10.44 -1.25 29.64
N ASN A 357 -10.71 -2.03 28.60
CA ASN A 357 -11.70 -3.12 28.67
C ASN A 357 -11.29 -4.27 29.63
N THR A 358 -10.00 -4.43 29.93
CA THR A 358 -9.51 -5.43 30.91
C THR A 358 -9.34 -4.87 32.33
N ALA A 359 -9.46 -3.55 32.52
CA ALA A 359 -9.27 -2.89 33.82
C ALA A 359 -10.59 -2.64 34.57
N PHE A 360 -11.72 -3.00 33.96
CA PHE A 360 -13.06 -3.11 34.55
C PHE A 360 -13.48 -4.58 34.53
#